data_AF-A0A1F8X7V7-F1
#
_entry.id   AF-A0A1F8X7V7-F1
#
_cell.length_a   1.000
_cell.length_b   1.000
_cell.length_c   1.000
_cell.angle_alpha   90.00
_cell.angle_beta   90.00
_cell.angle_gamma   90.00
#
_symmetry.space_group_name_H-M   'P 1'
#
loop_
_entity.id
_entity.type
_entity.pdbx_description
1 polymer ?
#
loop_
_entity_poly.entity_id
_entity_poly.type
_entity_poly.pdbx_seq_one_letter_code
_entity_poly.pdbx_strand_id
1 'polypeptide(L)'
;MLASCAAHLPKYPPDLSNPVYTVAVLPFYNATNDVGGPKEIREQFQKRIEHRHYRVMPLKEVDELLLNQMGITLGSQLEMTNPAQLGEVLGVDGVIYGYVLNFDDITTGFYNVKKVRAGFKLVDTRTGAVIWSRGLGVKSVIAGTKAGVGVTVLKEAMDDGLEAFSAIQGLDEIEGLRDWRVIRAGATKKAEDAAAISLGEKLLTKALGVHLWLETESMMNWVMARLPSGPGRPMQRDDRDQRR
;
A
#
# COMPACT_ATOMS: atom_id res chain seq x y z
N MET A 1 -37.88 0.68 -16.88
CA MET A 1 -36.50 0.73 -17.38
C MET A 1 -35.58 0.73 -16.17
N LEU A 2 -34.83 -0.35 -15.95
CA LEU A 2 -33.84 -0.43 -14.87
C LEU A 2 -32.60 0.33 -15.33
N ALA A 3 -32.26 1.42 -14.61
CA ALA A 3 -31.07 2.21 -14.89
C ALA A 3 -29.83 1.38 -14.52
N SER A 4 -29.03 1.04 -15.53
CA SER A 4 -27.69 0.47 -15.35
C SER A 4 -26.76 1.59 -14.88
N CYS A 5 -26.52 1.66 -13.57
CA CYS A 5 -25.43 2.47 -13.03
C CYS A 5 -24.12 1.73 -13.31
N ALA A 6 -23.65 1.78 -14.56
CA ALA A 6 -22.28 1.41 -14.88
C ALA A 6 -21.37 2.49 -14.29
N ALA A 7 -20.87 2.26 -13.07
CA ALA A 7 -19.86 3.11 -12.47
C ALA A 7 -18.72 3.32 -13.47
N HIS A 8 -18.51 4.56 -13.91
CA HIS A 8 -17.38 4.91 -14.76
C HIS A 8 -16.10 4.68 -13.96
N LEU A 9 -15.42 3.56 -14.24
CA LEU A 9 -14.06 3.35 -13.74
C LEU A 9 -13.20 4.53 -14.21
N PRO A 10 -12.41 5.16 -13.33
CA PRO A 10 -11.51 6.22 -13.75
C PRO A 10 -10.57 5.67 -14.83
N LYS A 11 -10.70 6.22 -16.04
CA LYS A 11 -9.82 5.88 -17.16
C LYS A 11 -8.55 6.72 -17.02
N TYR A 12 -7.45 6.07 -16.67
CA TYR A 12 -6.14 6.72 -16.66
C TYR A 12 -5.58 6.68 -18.09
N PRO A 13 -5.27 7.83 -18.72
CA PRO A 13 -4.62 7.79 -20.04
C PRO A 13 -3.21 7.19 -19.92
N PRO A 14 -2.70 6.51 -20.96
CA PRO A 14 -1.29 6.10 -21.02
C PRO A 14 -0.35 7.32 -20.96
N ASP A 15 0.81 7.15 -20.34
CA ASP A 15 1.88 8.15 -20.32
C ASP A 15 3.06 7.67 -21.17
N LEU A 16 3.13 8.18 -22.40
CA LEU A 16 4.17 7.80 -23.37
C LEU A 16 5.57 8.27 -22.97
N SER A 17 5.70 9.18 -22.00
CA SER A 17 7.00 9.64 -21.51
C SER A 17 7.57 8.74 -20.42
N ASN A 18 6.75 7.86 -19.84
CA ASN A 18 7.18 6.93 -18.80
C ASN A 18 8.08 5.84 -19.41
N PRO A 19 9.36 5.74 -18.98
CA PRO A 19 10.29 4.79 -19.57
C PRO A 19 10.05 3.35 -19.12
N VAL A 20 9.20 3.13 -18.10
CA VAL A 20 8.92 1.81 -17.53
C VAL A 20 7.64 1.24 -18.11
N TYR A 21 7.75 0.13 -18.83
CA TYR A 21 6.62 -0.57 -19.42
C TYR A 21 6.32 -1.88 -18.69
N THR A 22 7.33 -2.73 -18.49
CA THR A 22 7.17 -3.97 -17.71
C THR A 22 7.50 -3.75 -16.24
N VAL A 23 6.65 -4.24 -15.34
CA VAL A 23 6.81 -4.05 -13.90
C VAL A 23 6.61 -5.33 -13.10
N ALA A 24 7.39 -5.49 -12.02
CA ALA A 24 7.17 -6.53 -11.02
C ALA A 24 6.87 -5.91 -9.66
N VAL A 25 5.83 -6.41 -8.99
CA VAL A 25 5.51 -6.04 -7.60
C VAL A 25 6.24 -6.99 -6.66
N LEU A 26 7.27 -6.50 -5.99
CA LEU A 26 8.14 -7.31 -5.14
C LEU A 26 7.43 -7.70 -3.82
N PRO A 27 7.94 -8.70 -3.09
CA PRO A 27 7.51 -8.97 -1.72
C PRO A 27 7.64 -7.72 -0.84
N PHE A 28 6.57 -7.33 -0.15
CA PHE A 28 6.60 -6.12 0.67
C PHE A 28 7.34 -6.35 2.00
N TYR A 29 8.08 -5.33 2.42
CA TYR A 29 8.70 -5.27 3.74
C TYR A 29 7.60 -5.25 4.81
N ASN A 30 7.68 -6.15 5.78
CA ASN A 30 6.74 -6.23 6.89
C ASN A 30 7.39 -5.69 8.18
N ALA A 31 6.98 -4.50 8.64
CA ALA A 31 7.36 -3.97 9.94
C ALA A 31 6.27 -4.19 11.01
N THR A 32 5.25 -5.00 10.69
CA THR A 32 4.09 -5.25 11.54
C THR A 32 4.17 -6.63 12.18
N ASN A 33 3.30 -6.88 13.15
CA ASN A 33 3.11 -8.23 13.71
C ASN A 33 2.10 -9.07 12.92
N ASP A 34 1.55 -8.53 11.83
CA ASP A 34 0.58 -9.22 10.98
C ASP A 34 1.29 -9.94 9.83
N VAL A 35 1.05 -11.24 9.69
CA VAL A 35 1.66 -12.06 8.63
C VAL A 35 0.91 -11.94 7.30
N GLY A 36 -0.39 -11.65 7.34
CA GLY A 36 -1.27 -11.58 6.17
C GLY A 36 -1.35 -10.17 5.55
N GLY A 37 -1.29 -9.12 6.37
CA GLY A 37 -1.45 -7.73 5.96
C GLY A 37 -0.58 -7.32 4.78
N PRO A 38 0.75 -7.57 4.80
CA PRO A 38 1.61 -7.25 3.67
C PRO A 38 1.22 -7.98 2.38
N LYS A 39 0.79 -9.23 2.47
CA LYS A 39 0.34 -10.01 1.32
C LYS A 39 -0.95 -9.45 0.74
N GLU A 40 -1.92 -9.11 1.59
CA GLU A 40 -3.17 -8.48 1.17
C GLU A 40 -2.91 -7.15 0.46
N ILE A 41 -2.09 -6.28 1.06
CA ILE A 41 -1.71 -4.98 0.51
C ILE A 41 -1.01 -5.16 -0.85
N ARG A 42 -0.12 -6.15 -0.99
CA ARG A 42 0.55 -6.49 -2.25
C ARG A 42 -0.42 -6.93 -3.34
N GLU A 43 -1.35 -7.82 -3.01
CA GLU A 43 -2.39 -8.27 -3.94
C GLU A 43 -3.32 -7.12 -4.36
N GLN A 44 -3.68 -6.24 -3.42
CA GLN A 44 -4.48 -5.05 -3.70
C GLN A 44 -3.75 -4.04 -4.60
N PHE A 45 -2.44 -3.89 -4.42
CA PHE A 45 -1.59 -3.06 -5.27
C PHE A 45 -1.54 -3.62 -6.69
N GLN A 46 -1.20 -4.92 -6.83
CA GLN A 46 -1.14 -5.63 -8.11
C GLN A 46 -2.41 -5.42 -8.94
N LYS A 47 -3.58 -5.71 -8.35
CA LYS A 47 -4.88 -5.54 -9.02
C LYS A 47 -5.10 -4.13 -9.55
N ARG A 48 -4.60 -3.10 -8.86
CA ARG A 48 -4.78 -1.70 -9.25
C ARG A 48 -3.78 -1.25 -10.30
N ILE A 49 -2.52 -1.69 -10.23
CA ILE A 49 -1.50 -1.33 -11.23
C ILE A 49 -1.74 -2.03 -12.58
N GLU A 50 -2.41 -3.19 -12.61
CA GLU A 50 -2.86 -3.84 -13.85
C GLU A 50 -3.79 -2.95 -14.70
N HIS A 51 -4.49 -2.00 -14.07
CA HIS A 51 -5.33 -1.02 -14.76
C HIS A 51 -4.60 0.30 -15.10
N ARG A 52 -3.27 0.34 -14.99
CA ARG A 52 -2.44 1.55 -15.17
C ARG A 52 -1.52 1.48 -16.38
N HIS A 53 -1.86 0.71 -17.41
CA HIS A 53 -1.11 0.68 -18.67
C HIS A 53 0.35 0.17 -18.55
N TYR A 54 0.65 -0.58 -17.50
CA TYR A 54 1.87 -1.36 -17.37
C TYR A 54 1.63 -2.81 -17.80
N ARG A 55 2.69 -3.49 -18.25
CA ARG A 55 2.72 -4.96 -18.34
C ARG A 55 3.22 -5.52 -17.01
N VAL A 56 2.30 -5.93 -16.16
CA VAL A 56 2.59 -6.36 -14.80
C VAL A 56 2.89 -7.87 -14.77
N MET A 57 4.02 -8.26 -14.20
CA MET A 57 4.36 -9.66 -13.97
C MET A 57 3.44 -10.25 -12.87
N PRO A 58 2.92 -11.49 -13.03
CA PRO A 58 2.14 -12.15 -11.99
C PRO A 58 2.94 -12.36 -10.70
N LEU A 59 2.31 -12.12 -9.54
CA LEU A 59 2.99 -12.21 -8.23
C LEU A 59 3.69 -13.55 -7.97
N LYS A 60 3.05 -14.66 -8.36
CA LYS A 60 3.61 -16.00 -8.19
C LYS A 60 4.90 -16.18 -8.99
N GLU A 61 4.96 -15.65 -10.21
CA GLU A 61 6.15 -15.72 -11.06
C GLU A 61 7.28 -14.87 -10.48
N VAL A 62 6.97 -13.68 -9.94
CA VAL A 62 7.94 -12.86 -9.20
C VAL A 62 8.54 -13.65 -8.04
N ASP A 63 7.69 -14.28 -7.22
CA ASP A 63 8.14 -15.02 -6.03
C ASP A 63 8.99 -16.23 -6.39
N GLU A 64 8.60 -16.98 -7.43
CA GLU A 64 9.36 -18.13 -7.93
C GLU A 64 10.73 -17.73 -8.49
N LEU A 65 10.82 -16.65 -9.27
CA LEU A 65 12.08 -16.19 -9.83
C LEU A 65 13.03 -15.66 -8.75
N LEU A 66 12.52 -14.83 -7.82
CA LEU A 66 13.33 -14.30 -6.71
C LEU A 66 13.87 -15.42 -5.82
N LEU A 67 13.05 -16.42 -5.50
CA LEU A 67 13.48 -17.57 -4.71
C LEU A 67 14.55 -18.38 -5.47
N ASN A 68 14.27 -18.76 -6.71
CA ASN A 68 15.11 -19.72 -7.45
C ASN A 68 16.44 -19.11 -7.92
N GLN A 69 16.48 -17.82 -8.23
CA GLN A 69 17.66 -17.17 -8.80
C GLN A 69 18.46 -16.35 -7.77
N MET A 70 17.80 -15.85 -6.72
CA MET A 70 18.44 -14.94 -5.74
C MET A 70 18.31 -15.41 -4.29
N GLY A 71 17.54 -16.47 -4.00
CA GLY A 71 17.26 -16.89 -2.64
C GLY A 71 16.44 -15.88 -1.83
N ILE A 72 15.74 -14.97 -2.51
CA ILE A 72 14.95 -13.90 -1.89
C ILE A 72 13.52 -14.41 -1.69
N THR A 73 13.02 -14.29 -0.46
CA THR A 73 11.65 -14.67 -0.07
C THR A 73 10.93 -13.58 0.70
N LEU A 74 11.68 -12.65 1.31
CA LEU A 74 11.16 -11.60 2.17
C LEU A 74 11.55 -10.22 1.62
N GLY A 75 10.65 -9.24 1.81
CA GLY A 75 10.90 -7.86 1.39
C GLY A 75 12.11 -7.22 2.08
N SER A 76 12.45 -7.64 3.30
CA SER A 76 13.63 -7.17 4.04
C SER A 76 14.97 -7.54 3.38
N GLN A 77 14.98 -8.53 2.48
CA GLN A 77 16.18 -8.94 1.76
C GLN A 77 16.42 -8.07 0.50
N LEU A 78 15.40 -7.35 0.03
CA LEU A 78 15.45 -6.62 -1.23
C LEU A 78 16.36 -5.39 -1.16
N GLU A 79 16.45 -4.72 -0.01
CA GLU A 79 17.32 -3.54 0.19
C GLU A 79 18.81 -3.86 0.02
N MET A 80 19.19 -5.14 0.14
CA MET A 80 20.57 -5.61 -0.07
C MET A 80 20.87 -5.88 -1.55
N THR A 81 19.88 -5.70 -2.43
CA THR A 81 19.96 -6.07 -3.84
C THR A 81 19.95 -4.83 -4.73
N ASN A 82 20.75 -4.84 -5.79
CA ASN A 82 20.74 -3.77 -6.79
C ASN A 82 19.47 -3.87 -7.67
N PRO A 83 18.71 -2.77 -7.87
CA PRO A 83 17.58 -2.73 -8.80
C PRO A 83 17.87 -3.27 -10.20
N ALA A 84 19.09 -3.08 -10.72
CA ALA A 84 19.51 -3.64 -12.01
C ALA A 84 19.50 -5.17 -12.03
N GLN A 85 20.00 -5.81 -10.98
CA GLN A 85 20.00 -7.27 -10.86
C GLN A 85 18.57 -7.82 -10.74
N LEU A 86 17.70 -7.12 -10.00
CA LEU A 86 16.28 -7.48 -9.93
C LEU A 86 15.63 -7.39 -11.32
N GLY A 87 15.93 -6.34 -12.09
CA GLY A 87 15.44 -6.18 -13.46
C GLY A 87 15.94 -7.27 -14.41
N GLU A 88 17.20 -7.68 -14.29
CA GLU A 88 17.77 -8.78 -15.08
C GLU A 88 17.11 -10.12 -14.77
N VAL A 89 16.96 -10.46 -13.49
CA VAL A 89 16.35 -11.72 -13.03
C VAL A 89 14.88 -11.81 -13.41
N LEU A 90 14.14 -10.70 -13.24
CA LEU A 90 12.70 -10.65 -13.49
C LEU A 90 12.37 -10.28 -14.95
N GLY A 91 13.33 -9.81 -15.75
CA GLY A 91 13.08 -9.34 -17.11
C GLY A 91 12.14 -8.13 -17.18
N VAL A 92 12.23 -7.20 -16.21
CA VAL A 92 11.33 -6.02 -16.10
C VAL A 92 12.08 -4.70 -16.13
N ASP A 93 11.42 -3.66 -16.67
CA ASP A 93 11.93 -2.28 -16.72
C ASP A 93 11.84 -1.58 -15.36
N GLY A 94 10.90 -1.99 -14.51
CA GLY A 94 10.67 -1.37 -13.22
C GLY A 94 10.24 -2.35 -12.14
N VAL A 95 10.56 -2.01 -10.89
CA VAL A 95 10.16 -2.79 -9.72
C VAL A 95 9.44 -1.92 -8.71
N ILE A 96 8.40 -2.48 -8.10
CA ILE A 96 7.65 -1.84 -7.02
C ILE A 96 8.13 -2.41 -5.69
N TYR A 97 8.69 -1.54 -4.85
CA TYR A 97 8.91 -1.80 -3.44
C TYR A 97 7.69 -1.35 -2.65
N GLY A 98 7.41 -2.05 -1.55
CA GLY A 98 6.37 -1.68 -0.59
C GLY A 98 6.83 -1.94 0.84
N TYR A 99 6.45 -1.05 1.74
CA TYR A 99 6.80 -1.09 3.16
C TYR A 99 5.51 -0.95 3.96
N VAL A 100 5.13 -1.99 4.68
CA VAL A 100 3.95 -1.99 5.54
C VAL A 100 4.41 -1.72 6.96
N LEU A 101 4.08 -0.52 7.46
CA LEU A 101 4.55 0.01 8.73
C LEU A 101 3.55 -0.20 9.86
N ASN A 102 2.25 -0.04 9.55
CA ASN A 102 1.17 -0.29 10.50
C ASN A 102 0.09 -1.15 9.84
N PHE A 103 -0.39 -2.14 10.57
CA PHE A 103 -1.55 -2.98 10.22
C PHE A 103 -2.21 -3.43 11.52
N ASP A 104 -2.70 -2.44 12.27
CA ASP A 104 -3.06 -2.58 13.68
C ASP A 104 -4.58 -2.49 13.88
N ASP A 105 -5.15 -3.43 14.63
CA ASP A 105 -6.55 -3.38 15.08
C ASP A 105 -6.61 -3.52 16.62
N ILE A 106 -6.53 -2.38 17.30
CA ILE A 106 -6.51 -2.28 18.75
C ILE A 106 -7.94 -2.05 19.25
N THR A 107 -8.56 -3.08 19.84
CA THR A 107 -9.82 -2.91 20.59
C THR A 107 -9.56 -3.09 22.07
N THR A 108 -9.94 -2.09 22.86
CA THR A 108 -10.04 -2.16 24.30
C THR A 108 -11.50 -1.99 24.71
N GLY A 109 -11.81 -2.13 26.00
CA GLY A 109 -13.15 -1.83 26.53
C GLY A 109 -13.58 -0.37 26.40
N PHE A 110 -12.66 0.54 26.05
CA PHE A 110 -12.92 1.98 25.97
C PHE A 110 -12.80 2.55 24.57
N TYR A 111 -12.03 1.91 23.69
CA TYR A 111 -11.81 2.41 22.33
C TYR A 111 -11.48 1.29 21.34
N ASN A 112 -11.76 1.56 20.07
CA ASN A 112 -11.28 0.81 18.94
C ASN A 112 -10.50 1.75 18.02
N VAL A 113 -9.26 1.37 17.72
CA VAL A 113 -8.36 2.09 16.81
C VAL A 113 -7.86 1.11 15.77
N LYS A 114 -8.15 1.40 14.51
CA LYS A 114 -7.70 0.67 13.33
C LYS A 114 -6.70 1.55 12.57
N LYS A 115 -5.52 1.02 12.24
CA LYS A 115 -4.45 1.78 11.56
C LYS A 115 -3.85 0.94 10.45
N VAL A 116 -3.76 1.53 9.26
CA VAL A 116 -2.97 0.99 8.15
C VAL A 116 -2.04 2.08 7.67
N ARG A 117 -0.75 1.77 7.54
CA ARG A 117 0.25 2.69 6.98
C ARG A 117 1.19 1.91 6.11
N ALA A 118 1.30 2.33 4.85
CA ALA A 118 2.26 1.77 3.93
C ALA A 118 2.89 2.85 3.05
N GLY A 119 4.09 2.56 2.59
CA GLY A 119 4.85 3.33 1.61
C GLY A 119 5.19 2.47 0.40
N PHE A 120 5.25 3.07 -0.77
CA PHE A 120 5.57 2.39 -2.01
C PHE A 120 6.52 3.24 -2.85
N LYS A 121 7.38 2.59 -3.64
CA LYS A 121 8.18 3.26 -4.66
C LYS A 121 8.31 2.41 -5.92
N LEU A 122 8.23 3.06 -7.07
CA LEU A 122 8.53 2.53 -8.39
C LEU A 122 9.94 2.94 -8.77
N VAL A 123 10.80 1.96 -9.04
CA VAL A 123 12.20 2.18 -9.40
C VAL A 123 12.43 1.66 -10.82
N ASP A 124 13.07 2.47 -11.67
CA ASP A 124 13.58 2.02 -12.97
C ASP A 124 14.79 1.11 -12.74
N THR A 125 14.73 -0.13 -13.21
CA THR A 125 15.79 -1.12 -12.97
C THR A 125 17.07 -0.80 -13.72
N ARG A 126 17.00 -0.06 -14.84
CA ARG A 126 18.17 0.25 -15.68
C ARG A 126 19.00 1.38 -15.10
N THR A 127 18.35 2.33 -14.42
CA THR A 127 19.02 3.53 -13.89
C THR A 127 19.08 3.56 -12.36
N GLY A 128 18.27 2.75 -11.67
CA GLY A 128 18.08 2.82 -10.23
C GLY A 128 17.27 4.03 -9.76
N ALA A 129 16.75 4.86 -10.68
CA ALA A 129 16.02 6.07 -10.32
C ALA A 129 14.62 5.74 -9.79
N VAL A 130 14.22 6.41 -8.70
CA VAL A 130 12.86 6.41 -8.20
C VAL A 130 12.00 7.28 -9.13
N ILE A 131 11.09 6.66 -9.89
CA ILE A 131 10.16 7.35 -10.80
C ILE A 131 8.97 7.91 -10.01
N TRP A 132 8.56 7.19 -8.97
CA TRP A 132 7.42 7.54 -8.15
C TRP A 132 7.60 6.97 -6.76
N SER A 133 7.26 7.74 -5.74
CA SER A 133 7.08 7.22 -4.39
C SER A 133 5.88 7.87 -3.72
N ARG A 134 5.22 7.11 -2.85
CA ARG A 134 4.11 7.60 -2.06
C ARG A 134 3.83 6.68 -0.88
N GLY A 135 3.63 7.27 0.28
CA GLY A 135 3.10 6.64 1.46
C GLY A 135 1.90 7.39 2.00
N LEU A 136 1.12 6.70 2.82
CA LEU A 136 0.01 7.29 3.55
C LEU A 136 -0.37 6.40 4.73
N GLY A 137 -0.66 7.01 5.87
CA GLY A 137 -1.37 6.37 6.96
C GLY A 137 -2.87 6.67 6.92
N VAL A 138 -3.69 5.67 7.23
CA VAL A 138 -5.14 5.79 7.38
C VAL A 138 -5.56 5.22 8.73
N LYS A 139 -6.43 5.93 9.45
CA LYS A 139 -6.96 5.52 10.76
C LYS A 139 -8.47 5.59 10.83
N SER A 140 -9.04 4.67 11.60
CA SER A 140 -10.38 4.79 12.18
C SER A 140 -10.28 4.76 13.69
N VAL A 141 -10.99 5.67 14.36
CA VAL A 141 -11.02 5.74 15.83
C VAL A 141 -12.44 5.85 16.34
N ILE A 142 -12.80 4.97 17.26
CA ILE A 142 -14.06 4.99 18.00
C ILE A 142 -13.71 4.97 19.49
N ALA A 143 -14.15 5.96 20.26
CA ALA A 143 -13.85 6.04 21.69
C ALA A 143 -15.13 6.25 22.54
N GLY A 144 -15.17 5.63 23.71
CA GLY A 144 -16.20 5.87 24.72
C GLY A 144 -15.96 7.18 25.48
N THR A 145 -16.99 8.00 25.64
CA THR A 145 -16.88 9.30 26.33
C THR A 145 -17.14 9.16 27.82
N LYS A 146 -16.11 8.83 28.60
CA LYS A 146 -15.97 9.44 29.93
C LYS A 146 -15.20 10.75 29.73
N ALA A 147 -15.72 11.87 30.26
CA ALA A 147 -15.15 13.20 30.06
C ALA A 147 -13.64 13.20 30.38
N GLY A 148 -12.81 13.65 29.44
CA GLY A 148 -11.33 13.65 29.53
C GLY A 148 -10.65 12.43 28.89
N VAL A 149 -11.09 11.20 29.17
CA VAL A 149 -10.43 9.95 28.70
C VAL A 149 -10.49 9.80 27.18
N GLY A 150 -11.64 10.13 26.57
CA GLY A 150 -11.80 10.02 25.11
C GLY A 150 -10.85 10.92 24.33
N VAL A 151 -10.55 12.13 24.83
CA VAL A 151 -9.65 13.08 24.16
C VAL A 151 -8.19 12.65 24.28
N THR A 152 -7.78 12.09 25.43
CA THR A 152 -6.41 11.56 25.62
C THR A 152 -6.16 10.35 24.74
N VAL A 153 -7.07 9.38 24.72
CA VAL A 153 -6.99 8.21 23.85
C VAL A 153 -6.95 8.62 22.38
N LEU A 154 -7.74 9.61 21.97
CA LEU A 154 -7.68 10.15 20.62
C LEU A 154 -6.30 10.76 20.33
N LYS A 155 -5.72 11.54 21.24
CA LYS A 155 -4.37 12.11 21.08
C LYS A 155 -3.30 11.03 20.98
N GLU A 156 -3.29 10.05 21.86
CA GLU A 156 -2.33 8.92 21.84
C GLU A 156 -2.51 8.06 20.58
N ALA A 157 -3.75 7.79 20.17
CA ALA A 157 -4.04 7.10 18.91
C ALA A 157 -3.62 7.93 17.69
N MET A 158 -3.48 9.25 17.82
CA MET A 158 -3.05 10.16 16.77
C MET A 158 -1.52 10.33 16.71
N ASP A 159 -0.81 10.08 17.81
CA ASP A 159 0.65 10.18 17.91
C ASP A 159 1.36 8.92 17.37
N ASP A 160 1.47 8.82 16.04
CA ASP A 160 2.22 7.75 15.36
C ASP A 160 3.30 8.34 14.45
N GLY A 161 4.38 8.82 15.07
CA GLY A 161 5.62 9.22 14.39
C GLY A 161 6.27 8.07 13.61
N LEU A 162 7.36 8.37 12.91
CA LEU A 162 8.16 7.37 12.17
C LEU A 162 9.37 6.85 12.97
N GLU A 163 9.55 7.29 14.21
CA GLU A 163 10.76 7.01 15.01
C GLU A 163 11.00 5.49 15.20
N ALA A 164 9.93 4.71 15.36
CA ALA A 164 9.98 3.26 15.48
C ALA A 164 10.47 2.55 14.19
N PHE A 165 10.50 3.25 13.05
CA PHE A 165 10.86 2.74 11.73
C PHE A 165 12.16 3.33 11.19
N SER A 166 12.88 4.12 12.00
CA SER A 166 14.08 4.86 11.57
C SER A 166 15.24 3.96 11.08
N ALA A 167 15.25 2.69 11.48
CA ALA A 167 16.22 1.70 11.02
C ALA A 167 15.90 1.06 9.66
N ILE A 168 14.70 1.30 9.09
CA ILE A 168 14.30 0.72 7.81
C ILE A 168 14.87 1.59 6.69
N GLN A 169 15.79 1.00 5.91
CA GLN A 169 16.40 1.65 4.77
C GLN A 169 15.35 1.96 3.67
N GLY A 170 15.50 3.11 3.02
CA GLY A 170 14.69 3.50 1.88
C GLY A 170 13.32 4.12 2.22
N LEU A 171 12.95 4.23 3.51
CA LEU A 171 11.72 4.93 3.90
C LEU A 171 11.80 6.45 3.71
N ASP A 172 12.99 7.03 3.83
CA ASP A 172 13.22 8.47 3.65
C ASP A 172 12.96 8.94 2.21
N GLU A 173 13.06 8.04 1.24
CA GLU A 173 12.72 8.28 -0.17
C GLU A 173 11.21 8.33 -0.45
N ILE A 174 10.36 7.95 0.52
CA ILE A 174 8.91 7.81 0.33
C ILE A 174 8.16 9.02 0.86
N GLU A 175 7.66 9.83 -0.07
CA GLU A 175 6.85 11.01 0.24
C GLU A 175 5.54 10.66 0.93
N GLY A 176 5.10 11.50 1.87
CA GLY A 176 3.78 11.37 2.51
C GLY A 176 3.67 10.26 3.55
N LEU A 177 4.74 9.51 3.83
CA LEU A 177 4.73 8.52 4.91
C LEU A 177 4.31 9.11 6.25
N ARG A 178 4.68 10.37 6.55
CA ARG A 178 4.31 11.08 7.79
C ARG A 178 2.82 11.45 7.87
N ASP A 179 2.12 11.44 6.76
CA ASP A 179 0.74 11.92 6.68
C ASP A 179 -0.24 10.85 7.18
N TRP A 180 -1.26 11.32 7.90
CA TRP A 180 -2.36 10.48 8.38
C TRP A 180 -3.71 11.04 7.94
N ARG A 181 -4.61 10.16 7.51
CA ARG A 181 -6.02 10.48 7.26
C ARG A 181 -6.92 9.70 8.19
N VAL A 182 -7.78 10.39 8.90
CA VAL A 182 -8.83 9.77 9.72
C VAL A 182 -10.09 9.62 8.87
N ILE A 183 -10.50 8.39 8.58
CA ILE A 183 -11.69 8.10 7.76
C ILE A 183 -12.95 7.87 8.58
N ARG A 184 -12.79 7.53 9.87
CA ARG A 184 -13.89 7.40 10.82
C ARG A 184 -13.42 7.91 12.17
N ALA A 185 -14.15 8.85 12.73
CA ALA A 185 -13.98 9.33 14.10
C ALA A 185 -15.34 9.33 14.78
N GLY A 186 -15.49 8.59 15.88
CA GLY A 186 -16.75 8.46 16.60
C GLY A 186 -16.57 8.49 18.11
N ALA A 187 -17.53 9.09 18.81
CA ALA A 187 -17.56 9.18 20.26
C ALA A 187 -18.90 8.61 20.77
N THR A 188 -18.88 7.51 21.54
CA THR A 188 -20.10 6.90 22.09
C THR A 188 -20.29 7.28 23.55
N LYS A 189 -21.53 7.56 23.99
CA LYS A 189 -21.81 7.91 25.40
C LYS A 189 -21.54 6.77 26.38
N LYS A 190 -21.53 5.53 25.89
CA LYS A 190 -21.26 4.32 26.68
C LYS A 190 -20.11 3.54 26.04
N ALA A 191 -19.13 3.17 26.84
CA ALA A 191 -17.95 2.41 26.40
C ALA A 191 -18.33 0.99 25.90
N GLU A 192 -19.36 0.39 26.50
CA GLU A 192 -19.98 -0.88 26.06
C GLU A 192 -20.47 -0.84 24.60
N ASP A 193 -20.98 0.31 24.14
CA ASP A 193 -21.47 0.46 22.75
C ASP A 193 -20.31 0.51 21.74
N ALA A 194 -19.17 1.12 22.10
CA ALA A 194 -17.97 1.11 21.25
C ALA A 194 -17.41 -0.30 21.08
N ALA A 195 -17.41 -1.10 22.16
CA ALA A 195 -17.01 -2.49 22.11
C ALA A 195 -18.00 -3.35 21.29
N ALA A 196 -19.31 -3.15 21.43
CA ALA A 196 -20.33 -3.90 20.70
C ALA A 196 -20.31 -3.63 19.18
N ILE A 197 -20.15 -2.37 18.76
CA ILE A 197 -19.99 -1.98 17.35
C ILE A 197 -18.74 -2.63 16.75
N SER A 198 -17.63 -2.61 17.50
CA SER A 198 -16.35 -3.22 17.10
C SER A 198 -16.45 -4.75 16.99
N LEU A 199 -17.12 -5.41 17.94
CA LEU A 199 -17.31 -6.86 17.94
C LEU A 199 -18.15 -7.35 16.76
N GLY A 200 -19.24 -6.65 16.42
CA GLY A 200 -20.07 -6.99 15.26
C GLY A 200 -19.31 -6.87 13.93
N GLU A 201 -18.55 -5.79 13.75
CA GLU A 201 -17.70 -5.58 12.57
C GLU A 201 -16.57 -6.61 12.51
N LYS A 202 -15.88 -6.88 13.63
CA LYS A 202 -14.80 -7.88 13.73
C LYS A 202 -15.26 -9.30 13.41
N LEU A 203 -16.45 -9.71 13.86
CA LEU A 203 -16.98 -11.04 13.58
C LEU A 203 -17.29 -11.24 12.10
N LEU A 204 -17.86 -10.22 11.45
CA LEU A 204 -18.13 -10.24 10.01
C LEU A 204 -16.84 -10.22 9.18
N THR A 205 -15.88 -9.35 9.54
CA THR A 205 -14.64 -9.21 8.77
C THR A 205 -13.66 -10.36 8.99
N LYS A 206 -13.57 -10.91 10.20
CA LYS A 206 -12.70 -12.06 10.51
C LYS A 206 -13.19 -13.34 9.84
N ALA A 207 -14.51 -13.53 9.70
CA ALA A 207 -15.08 -14.64 8.94
C ALA A 207 -14.81 -14.55 7.43
N LEU A 208 -14.61 -13.33 6.92
CA LEU A 208 -14.26 -13.07 5.51
C LEU A 208 -12.74 -12.97 5.28
N GLY A 209 -11.92 -12.99 6.34
CA GLY A 209 -10.47 -12.81 6.25
C GLY A 209 -10.02 -11.39 5.88
N VAL A 210 -10.85 -10.36 6.12
CA VAL A 210 -10.60 -8.98 5.69
C VAL A 210 -10.66 -8.00 6.86
N HIS A 211 -9.78 -8.14 7.87
CA HIS A 211 -9.65 -7.10 8.89
C HIS A 211 -8.90 -5.89 8.32
N LEU A 212 -9.29 -4.68 8.72
CA LEU A 212 -8.74 -3.40 8.21
C LEU A 212 -9.00 -3.13 6.71
N TRP A 213 -9.96 -3.82 6.08
CA TRP A 213 -10.33 -3.63 4.67
C TRP A 213 -10.55 -2.16 4.30
N LEU A 214 -11.34 -1.45 5.10
CA LEU A 214 -11.75 -0.07 4.82
C LEU A 214 -10.54 0.88 4.86
N GLU A 215 -9.67 0.72 5.87
CA GLU A 215 -8.45 1.50 6.01
C GLU A 215 -7.48 1.21 4.86
N THR A 216 -7.29 -0.07 4.51
CA THR A 216 -6.45 -0.52 3.40
C THR A 216 -6.96 0.00 2.06
N GLU A 217 -8.25 -0.14 1.78
CA GLU A 217 -8.86 0.32 0.53
C GLU A 217 -8.76 1.84 0.40
N SER A 218 -9.05 2.57 1.48
CA SER A 218 -8.93 4.04 1.50
C SER A 218 -7.49 4.49 1.23
N MET A 219 -6.53 3.88 1.92
CA MET A 219 -5.10 4.14 1.71
C MET A 219 -4.72 3.88 0.25
N MET A 220 -5.08 2.71 -0.29
CA MET A 220 -4.78 2.32 -1.67
C MET A 220 -5.39 3.30 -2.68
N ASN A 221 -6.65 3.69 -2.49
CA ASN A 221 -7.32 4.63 -3.39
C ASN A 221 -6.58 5.97 -3.47
N TRP A 222 -6.12 6.50 -2.33
CA TRP A 222 -5.39 7.76 -2.31
C TRP A 222 -3.95 7.65 -2.81
N VAL A 223 -3.22 6.61 -2.41
CA VAL A 223 -1.85 6.37 -2.85
C VAL A 223 -1.83 6.17 -4.37
N MET A 224 -2.63 5.23 -4.86
CA MET A 224 -2.65 4.83 -6.26
C MET A 224 -3.13 5.97 -7.16
N ALA A 225 -3.97 6.90 -6.69
CA ALA A 225 -4.43 8.04 -7.49
C ALA A 225 -3.28 8.83 -8.16
N ARG A 226 -2.10 8.91 -7.53
CA ARG A 226 -0.92 9.61 -8.09
C ARG A 226 0.14 8.69 -8.71
N LEU A 227 -0.10 7.39 -8.78
CA LEU A 227 0.78 6.49 -9.53
C LEU A 227 0.73 6.91 -11.01
N PRO A 228 1.86 7.19 -11.69
CA PRO A 228 1.85 7.47 -13.12
C PRO A 228 1.33 6.25 -13.89
N SER A 229 0.68 6.49 -15.02
CA SER A 229 0.36 5.42 -15.97
C SER A 229 1.64 4.95 -16.64
N GLY A 230 1.69 3.69 -17.04
CA GLY A 230 2.67 3.20 -18.01
C GLY A 230 2.37 3.73 -19.42
N PRO A 231 3.29 3.50 -20.37
CA PRO A 231 3.13 3.93 -21.76
C PRO A 231 2.05 3.15 -22.53
N GLY A 232 1.50 2.07 -21.94
CA GLY A 232 0.46 1.27 -22.58
C GLY A 232 1.04 0.25 -23.54
N ARG A 233 1.12 0.55 -24.83
CA ARG A 233 1.85 -0.34 -25.76
C ARG A 233 3.35 -0.12 -25.57
N PRO A 234 4.19 -1.14 -25.74
CA PRO A 234 5.63 -0.93 -25.68
C PRO A 234 6.04 0.14 -26.69
N MET A 235 6.76 1.17 -26.25
CA MET A 235 7.32 2.19 -27.13
C MET A 235 8.34 1.51 -28.06
N GLN A 236 8.15 1.59 -29.38
CA GLN A 236 9.13 1.04 -30.32
C GLN A 236 10.43 1.84 -30.21
N ARG A 237 11.58 1.16 -30.28
CA ARG A 237 12.90 1.80 -30.07
C ARG A 237 13.15 3.00 -30.98
N ASP A 238 12.57 3.04 -32.18
CA ASP A 238 12.72 4.12 -33.17
C ASP A 238 12.06 5.45 -32.78
N ASP A 239 11.05 5.46 -31.90
CA ASP A 239 10.33 6.69 -31.53
C ASP A 239 11.15 7.62 -30.60
N ARG A 240 12.27 7.11 -30.04
CA ARG A 240 13.18 7.88 -29.18
C ARG A 240 14.09 8.83 -29.96
N ASP A 241 14.41 8.50 -31.21
CA ASP A 241 15.34 9.28 -32.03
C ASP A 241 14.66 10.43 -32.80
N GLN A 242 13.32 10.49 -32.81
CA GLN A 242 12.55 11.55 -33.46
C GLN A 242 12.23 12.75 -32.54
N ARG A 243 12.72 12.76 -31.30
CA ARG A 243 12.50 13.84 -30.31
C ARG A 243 13.80 14.43 -29.77
N ARG A 244 14.79 14.67 -30.62
CA ARG A 244 15.96 15.51 -30.33
C ARG A 244 16.17 16.54 -31.43
#